data_AF-A0A8H2ZR16-F1
#
_entry.id   AF-A0A8H2ZR16-F1
#
_cell.length_a   1.000
_cell.length_b   1.000
_cell.length_c   1.000
_cell.angle_alpha   90.00
_cell.angle_beta   90.00
_cell.angle_gamma   90.00
#
_symmetry.space_group_name_H-M   'P 1'
#
loop_
_entity.id
_entity.type
_entity.pdbx_description
1 polymer ?
#
loop_
_entity_poly.entity_id
_entity_poly.type
_entity_poly.pdbx_seq_one_letter_code
_entity_poly.pdbx_strand_id
1 'polypeptide(L)'
;MDKFWAQAAKALKPGGTVALWTRGSTLSSFYPHPSTPNRDRLLEIFKNFEQKILAPYELPPNRLSRDMYDNLPLPWNIPHPIPSSTFPPSQFLKLNFDRDGILSDATSNDFFGGGREVTLTEAEEALGTANMVTRWREAHPEKAGTEKDILKLHVGEVRKVMGGRESMLVGSSTAIIFVKKALEEA
;
A
#
# COMPACT_ATOMS: atom_id res chain seq x y z
N MET A 1 9.32 -15.04 -4.07
CA MET A 1 9.61 -14.49 -5.41
C MET A 1 10.39 -15.45 -6.31
N ASP A 2 11.40 -16.16 -5.80
CA ASP A 2 12.22 -17.09 -6.60
C ASP A 2 11.40 -18.12 -7.42
N LYS A 3 10.60 -18.95 -6.74
CA LYS A 3 9.68 -19.89 -7.39
C LYS A 3 8.63 -19.20 -8.29
N PHE A 4 8.19 -18.00 -7.91
CA PHE A 4 7.18 -17.26 -8.67
C PHE A 4 7.70 -16.88 -10.06
N TRP A 5 8.89 -16.27 -10.13
CA TRP A 5 9.47 -15.86 -11.42
C TRP A 5 9.82 -17.05 -12.31
N ALA A 6 10.27 -18.16 -11.73
CA ALA A 6 10.47 -19.40 -12.47
C ALA A 6 9.17 -19.96 -13.10
N GLN A 7 8.04 -19.85 -12.40
CA GLN A 7 6.74 -20.25 -12.95
C GLN A 7 6.21 -19.24 -13.96
N ALA A 8 6.38 -17.94 -13.71
CA ALA A 8 5.99 -16.88 -14.66
C ALA A 8 6.73 -17.04 -16.00
N ALA A 9 8.03 -17.38 -15.96
CA ALA A 9 8.82 -17.67 -17.16
C ALA A 9 8.24 -18.82 -18.00
N LYS A 10 7.67 -19.84 -17.36
CA LYS A 10 7.05 -21.00 -18.02
C LYS A 10 5.65 -20.69 -18.54
N ALA A 11 4.85 -19.96 -17.76
CA ALA A 11 3.45 -19.70 -18.05
C ALA A 11 3.24 -18.64 -19.13
N LEU A 12 4.11 -17.62 -19.20
CA LEU A 12 3.97 -16.54 -20.18
C LEU A 12 4.40 -17.00 -21.57
N LYS A 13 3.58 -16.65 -22.57
CA LYS A 13 3.99 -16.67 -23.99
C LYS A 13 5.04 -15.57 -24.26
N PRO A 14 5.83 -15.68 -25.33
CA PRO A 14 6.71 -14.60 -25.75
C PRO A 14 5.96 -13.28 -25.89
N GLY A 15 6.56 -12.19 -25.39
CA GLY A 15 5.92 -10.88 -25.32
C GLY A 15 4.84 -10.70 -24.23
N GLY A 16 4.50 -11.75 -23.49
CA GLY A 16 3.57 -11.67 -22.36
C GLY A 16 4.15 -10.88 -21.18
N THR A 17 3.29 -10.32 -20.33
CA THR A 17 3.70 -9.42 -19.25
C THR A 17 3.18 -9.90 -17.90
N VAL A 18 4.07 -9.93 -16.89
CA VAL A 18 3.64 -9.96 -15.49
C VAL A 18 3.32 -8.53 -15.06
N ALA A 19 2.08 -8.29 -14.64
CA ALA A 19 1.69 -7.05 -13.97
C ALA A 19 1.47 -7.32 -12.48
N LEU A 20 2.22 -6.62 -11.63
CA LEU A 20 2.04 -6.65 -10.17
C LEU A 20 1.65 -5.24 -9.74
N TRP A 21 0.62 -5.11 -8.92
CA TRP A 21 0.26 -3.82 -8.36
C TRP A 21 0.05 -3.91 -6.86
N THR A 22 0.21 -2.77 -6.21
CA THR A 22 -0.12 -2.58 -4.81
C THR A 22 -0.59 -1.15 -4.59
N ARG A 23 -1.39 -0.97 -3.54
CA ARG A 23 -1.68 0.34 -3.01
C ARG A 23 -0.70 0.60 -1.86
N GLY A 24 0.12 1.64 -2.01
CA GLY A 24 1.00 2.13 -0.96
C GLY A 24 0.16 2.57 0.23
N SER A 25 0.66 2.35 1.43
CA SER A 25 -0.10 2.59 2.65
C SER A 25 0.10 4.04 3.14
N THR A 26 -0.70 4.60 4.05
CA THR A 26 -0.66 4.28 5.48
C THR A 26 -1.95 3.61 5.96
N LEU A 27 -1.92 2.30 6.23
CA LEU A 27 -3.04 1.41 6.58
C LEU A 27 -4.43 1.84 6.01
N SER A 28 -4.87 1.64 4.77
CA SER A 28 -4.38 0.96 3.60
C SER A 28 -5.19 1.58 2.44
N SER A 29 -4.77 2.72 1.87
CA SER A 29 -5.52 3.55 0.87
C SER A 29 -6.39 4.69 1.43
N PHE A 30 -6.02 5.29 2.56
CA PHE A 30 -6.77 6.41 3.15
C PHE A 30 -5.96 7.71 3.22
N TYR A 31 -5.18 8.03 2.19
CA TYR A 31 -4.53 9.35 2.13
C TYR A 31 -5.61 10.43 2.04
N PRO A 32 -5.65 11.39 2.98
CA PRO A 32 -6.60 12.50 2.88
C PRO A 32 -6.31 13.30 1.62
N HIS A 33 -7.37 13.64 0.89
CA HIS A 33 -7.26 14.50 -0.28
C HIS A 33 -6.55 15.82 0.06
N PRO A 34 -5.77 16.43 -0.84
CA PRO A 34 -5.09 17.71 -0.57
C PRO A 34 -6.00 18.84 -0.07
N SER A 35 -7.29 18.81 -0.42
CA SER A 35 -8.28 19.78 0.07
C SER A 35 -8.80 19.52 1.49
N THR A 36 -8.45 18.39 2.13
CA THR A 36 -8.87 18.06 3.48
C THR A 36 -8.22 19.02 4.50
N PRO A 37 -9.00 19.71 5.35
CA PRO A 37 -8.42 20.54 6.41
C PRO A 37 -7.58 19.74 7.39
N ASN A 38 -6.55 20.38 7.93
CA ASN A 38 -5.60 19.76 8.86
C ASN A 38 -4.90 18.50 8.30
N ARG A 39 -4.83 18.35 6.97
CA ARG A 39 -4.24 17.19 6.28
C ARG A 39 -2.87 16.81 6.81
N ASP A 40 -1.96 17.77 6.99
CA ASP A 40 -0.60 17.46 7.43
C ASP A 40 -0.59 16.81 8.82
N ARG A 41 -1.47 17.26 9.71
CA ARG A 41 -1.63 16.65 11.04
C ARG A 41 -2.26 15.25 10.96
N LEU A 42 -3.22 15.04 10.06
CA LEU A 42 -3.80 13.72 9.80
C LEU A 42 -2.73 12.74 9.29
N LEU A 43 -1.91 13.17 8.33
CA LEU A 43 -0.81 12.37 7.80
C LEU A 43 0.20 12.00 8.88
N GLU A 44 0.53 12.93 9.78
CA GLU A 44 1.42 12.65 10.91
C GLU A 44 0.83 11.57 11.84
N ILE A 45 -0.47 11.65 12.14
CA ILE A 45 -1.18 10.64 12.95
C ILE A 45 -1.15 9.28 12.26
N PHE A 46 -1.47 9.21 10.97
CA PHE A 46 -1.46 7.97 10.20
C PHE A 46 -0.07 7.36 10.12
N LYS A 47 0.96 8.18 9.86
CA LYS A 47 2.35 7.75 9.82
C LYS A 47 2.83 7.25 11.17
N ASN A 48 2.48 7.93 12.27
CA ASN A 48 2.80 7.50 13.63
C ASN A 48 2.15 6.14 13.95
N PHE A 49 0.87 5.98 13.62
CA PHE A 49 0.15 4.75 13.85
C PHE A 49 0.76 3.57 13.10
N GLU A 50 1.05 3.73 11.82
CA GLU A 50 1.61 2.66 11.02
C GLU A 50 3.09 2.38 11.31
N GLN A 51 3.93 3.41 11.28
CA GLN A 51 5.39 3.25 11.28
C GLN A 51 6.00 3.17 12.68
N LYS A 52 5.24 3.49 13.73
CA LYS A 52 5.72 3.40 15.11
C LYS A 52 4.87 2.45 15.95
N ILE A 53 3.55 2.66 15.99
CA ILE A 53 2.66 1.87 16.86
C ILE A 53 2.49 0.45 16.34
N LEU A 54 2.19 0.29 15.04
CA LEU A 54 1.98 -1.03 14.44
C LEU A 54 3.25 -1.68 13.91
N ALA A 55 4.35 -0.93 13.73
CA ALA A 55 5.61 -1.47 13.20
C ALA A 55 6.13 -2.76 13.88
N PRO A 56 5.99 -2.97 15.20
CA PRO A 56 6.39 -4.23 15.85
C PRO A 56 5.61 -5.47 15.37
N TYR A 57 4.41 -5.29 14.83
CA TYR A 57 3.52 -6.36 14.36
C TYR A 57 3.66 -6.61 12.85
N GLU A 58 4.65 -5.98 12.23
CA GLU A 58 4.84 -5.94 10.78
C GLU A 58 5.63 -7.13 10.29
N LEU A 59 5.09 -7.81 9.27
CA LEU A 59 5.84 -8.81 8.53
C LEU A 59 6.49 -8.18 7.30
N PRO A 60 7.61 -8.74 6.79
CA PRO A 60 8.26 -8.22 5.59
C PRO A 60 7.33 -7.99 4.37
N PRO A 61 6.32 -8.84 4.09
CA PRO A 61 5.37 -8.57 3.01
C PRO A 61 4.52 -7.31 3.20
N ASN A 62 4.21 -6.93 4.44
CA ASN A 62 3.49 -5.68 4.72
C ASN A 62 4.34 -4.47 4.30
N ARG A 63 5.64 -4.49 4.60
CA ARG A 63 6.61 -3.45 4.20
C ARG A 63 6.71 -3.33 2.70
N LEU A 64 6.80 -4.45 1.99
CA LEU A 64 6.88 -4.45 0.53
C LEU A 64 5.70 -3.73 -0.13
N SER A 65 4.48 -3.95 0.38
CA SER A 65 3.29 -3.26 -0.12
C SER A 65 3.25 -1.79 0.29
N ARG A 66 3.53 -1.47 1.56
CA ARG A 66 3.58 -0.09 2.06
C ARG A 66 4.55 0.75 1.24
N ASP A 67 5.77 0.23 1.07
CA ASP A 67 6.88 0.91 0.40
C ASP A 67 6.76 0.80 -1.14
N MET A 68 5.54 0.57 -1.65
CA MET A 68 5.22 0.61 -3.08
C MET A 68 6.13 -0.27 -3.94
N TYR A 69 6.49 -1.45 -3.44
CA TYR A 69 7.40 -2.39 -4.10
C TYR A 69 8.79 -1.80 -4.42
N ASP A 70 9.31 -0.86 -3.64
CA ASP A 70 10.66 -0.32 -3.85
C ASP A 70 11.74 -1.40 -3.80
N ASN A 71 11.57 -2.38 -2.91
CA ASN A 71 12.51 -3.49 -2.72
C ASN A 71 11.92 -4.84 -3.13
N LEU A 72 10.93 -4.86 -4.04
CA LEU A 72 10.35 -6.11 -4.52
C LEU A 72 11.41 -6.91 -5.29
N PRO A 73 11.66 -8.20 -4.96
CA PRO A 73 12.56 -9.02 -5.74
C PRO A 73 12.01 -9.28 -7.15
N LEU A 74 12.75 -8.83 -8.15
CA LEU A 74 12.55 -8.94 -9.60
C LEU A 74 13.32 -10.16 -10.16
N PRO A 75 13.04 -10.59 -11.40
CA PRO A 75 13.60 -11.84 -11.94
C PRO A 75 15.13 -11.93 -11.92
N TRP A 76 15.84 -10.79 -11.95
CA TRP A 76 17.31 -10.73 -12.02
C TRP A 76 17.99 -10.52 -10.67
N ASN A 77 17.25 -10.19 -9.60
CA ASN A 77 17.82 -9.94 -8.26
C ASN A 77 17.34 -10.94 -7.19
N ILE A 78 16.71 -12.04 -7.61
CA ILE A 78 16.38 -13.20 -6.77
C ILE A 78 17.59 -14.14 -6.62
N PRO A 79 17.59 -15.04 -5.62
CA PRO A 79 18.69 -16.00 -5.41
C PRO A 79 19.01 -16.88 -6.62
N HIS A 80 18.01 -17.27 -7.42
CA HIS A 80 18.20 -17.96 -8.71
C HIS A 80 17.69 -17.07 -9.86
N PRO A 81 18.53 -16.15 -10.38
CA PRO A 81 18.12 -15.22 -11.42
C PRO A 81 17.57 -15.92 -12.67
N ILE A 82 16.50 -15.38 -13.22
CA ILE A 82 15.99 -15.79 -14.54
C ILE A 82 16.86 -15.12 -15.62
N PRO A 83 17.26 -15.84 -16.69
CA PRO A 83 18.07 -15.27 -17.76
C PRO A 83 17.45 -14.00 -18.36
N SER A 84 18.28 -13.01 -18.67
CA SER A 84 17.86 -11.76 -19.33
C SER A 84 17.28 -11.99 -20.72
N SER A 85 17.64 -13.10 -21.38
CA SER A 85 17.01 -13.56 -22.62
C SER A 85 15.54 -13.95 -22.45
N THR A 86 15.10 -14.29 -21.23
CA THR A 86 13.69 -14.56 -20.91
C THR A 86 12.99 -13.32 -20.39
N PHE A 87 13.60 -12.60 -19.44
CA PHE A 87 13.08 -11.34 -18.90
C PHE A 87 14.14 -10.24 -19.01
N PRO A 88 14.14 -9.46 -20.10
CA PRO A 88 15.11 -8.39 -20.30
C PRO A 88 14.85 -7.25 -19.30
N PRO A 89 15.84 -6.83 -18.48
CA PRO A 89 15.67 -5.69 -17.57
C PRO A 89 15.30 -4.38 -18.29
N SER A 90 15.66 -4.24 -19.57
CA SER A 90 15.30 -3.09 -20.41
C SER A 90 13.81 -2.99 -20.72
N GLN A 91 13.03 -4.06 -20.50
CA GLN A 91 11.57 -4.08 -20.66
C GLN A 91 10.84 -4.07 -19.31
N PHE A 92 11.54 -3.70 -18.24
CA PHE A 92 10.94 -3.42 -16.94
C PHE A 92 10.34 -2.02 -16.91
N LEU A 93 9.14 -1.90 -16.35
CA LEU A 93 8.53 -0.61 -16.08
C LEU A 93 7.93 -0.61 -14.68
N LYS A 94 8.26 0.41 -13.89
CA LYS A 94 7.59 0.71 -12.62
C LYS A 94 6.92 2.06 -12.74
N LEU A 95 5.61 2.09 -12.57
CA LEU A 95 4.81 3.30 -12.50
C LEU A 95 4.39 3.51 -11.04
N ASN A 96 4.62 4.72 -10.54
CA ASN A 96 4.16 5.14 -9.22
C ASN A 96 3.18 6.29 -9.40
N PHE A 97 2.06 6.20 -8.70
CA PHE A 97 1.03 7.22 -8.64
C PHE A 97 0.75 7.59 -7.19
N ASP A 98 0.43 8.86 -7.00
CA ASP A 98 -0.04 9.49 -5.76
C ASP A 98 0.79 9.18 -4.51
N ARG A 99 2.11 9.03 -4.70
CA ARG A 99 3.02 8.63 -3.63
C ARG A 99 2.94 9.60 -2.45
N ASP A 100 2.88 9.06 -1.24
CA ASP A 100 2.71 9.83 0.01
C ASP A 100 1.46 10.74 0.00
N GLY A 101 0.45 10.36 -0.78
CA GLY A 101 -0.81 11.09 -0.94
C GLY A 101 -0.70 12.37 -1.76
N ILE A 102 0.36 12.52 -2.56
CA ILE A 102 0.60 13.69 -3.43
C ILE A 102 0.12 13.35 -4.83
N LEU A 103 -0.96 14.00 -5.29
CA LEU A 103 -1.59 13.71 -6.59
C LEU A 103 -0.56 13.77 -7.73
N SER A 104 -0.47 12.70 -8.52
CA SER A 104 0.45 12.62 -9.67
C SER A 104 0.00 13.48 -10.85
N ASP A 105 -1.31 13.69 -10.98
CA ASP A 105 -1.88 14.64 -11.92
C ASP A 105 -2.67 15.71 -11.16
N ALA A 106 -2.01 16.85 -10.91
CA ALA A 106 -2.63 17.98 -10.23
C ALA A 106 -3.81 18.58 -11.01
N THR A 107 -3.92 18.34 -12.32
CA THR A 107 -5.02 18.87 -13.14
C THR A 107 -6.30 18.04 -13.00
N SER A 108 -6.17 16.75 -12.69
CA SER A 108 -7.32 15.88 -12.40
C SER A 108 -8.02 16.26 -11.09
N ASN A 109 -7.29 16.88 -10.16
CA ASN A 109 -7.73 17.16 -8.79
C ASN A 109 -8.34 15.93 -8.10
N ASP A 110 -7.83 14.73 -8.43
CA ASP A 110 -8.21 13.47 -7.81
C ASP A 110 -7.04 12.47 -7.83
N PHE A 111 -7.17 11.38 -7.07
CA PHE A 111 -6.22 10.28 -7.09
C PHE A 111 -6.33 9.46 -8.39
N PHE A 112 -5.24 8.83 -8.82
CA PHE A 112 -5.17 7.97 -10.01
C PHE A 112 -6.22 6.85 -10.02
N GLY A 113 -6.50 6.26 -8.84
CA GLY A 113 -7.54 5.23 -8.68
C GLY A 113 -8.93 5.77 -8.37
N GLY A 114 -9.10 7.09 -8.38
CA GLY A 114 -10.27 7.80 -7.87
C GLY A 114 -10.25 7.98 -6.36
N GLY A 115 -10.67 9.16 -5.91
CA GLY A 115 -10.97 9.45 -4.52
C GLY A 115 -12.35 8.93 -4.14
N ARG A 116 -12.54 8.60 -2.87
CA ARG A 116 -13.87 8.29 -2.32
C ARG A 116 -14.06 8.92 -0.95
N GLU A 117 -15.29 9.32 -0.67
CA GLU A 117 -15.65 9.72 0.68
C GLU A 117 -15.73 8.49 1.58
N VAL A 118 -15.13 8.58 2.77
CA VAL A 118 -15.10 7.51 3.76
C VAL A 118 -15.40 8.12 5.12
N THR A 119 -16.31 7.48 5.84
CA THR A 119 -16.61 7.82 7.24
C THR A 119 -15.56 7.26 8.19
N LEU A 120 -15.42 7.86 9.38
CA LEU A 120 -14.51 7.36 10.41
C LEU A 120 -14.87 5.93 10.87
N THR A 121 -16.16 5.59 10.87
CA THR A 121 -16.62 4.23 11.17
C THR A 121 -16.19 3.24 10.08
N GLU A 122 -16.37 3.57 8.80
CA GLU A 122 -15.90 2.71 7.70
C GLU A 122 -14.38 2.56 7.68
N ALA A 123 -13.65 3.63 8.01
CA ALA A 123 -12.20 3.59 8.15
C ALA A 123 -11.79 2.64 9.30
N GLU A 124 -12.46 2.73 10.46
CA GLU A 124 -12.24 1.85 11.60
C GLU A 124 -12.52 0.38 11.25
N GLU A 125 -13.65 0.09 10.60
CA GLU A 125 -13.99 -1.27 10.19
C GLU A 125 -12.97 -1.84 9.20
N ALA A 126 -12.60 -1.07 8.16
CA ALA A 126 -11.61 -1.48 7.18
C ALA A 126 -10.24 -1.75 7.83
N LEU A 127 -9.82 -0.85 8.72
CA LEU A 127 -8.58 -0.97 9.49
C LEU A 127 -8.59 -2.14 10.47
N GLY A 128 -9.76 -2.47 11.03
CA GLY A 128 -9.95 -3.58 11.95
C GLY A 128 -9.63 -4.94 11.33
N THR A 129 -9.67 -5.04 10.00
CA THR A 129 -9.29 -6.25 9.25
C THR A 129 -7.79 -6.32 8.92
N ALA A 130 -7.02 -5.25 9.17
CA ALA A 130 -5.60 -5.24 8.87
C ALA A 130 -4.87 -6.23 9.78
N ASN A 131 -4.10 -7.14 9.18
CA ASN A 131 -3.32 -8.16 9.90
C ASN A 131 -2.44 -7.59 11.04
N MET A 132 -1.99 -6.36 10.86
CA MET A 132 -1.22 -5.59 11.84
C MET A 132 -2.01 -5.31 13.12
N VAL A 133 -3.27 -4.90 12.97
CA VAL A 133 -4.20 -4.65 14.08
C VAL A 133 -4.58 -5.97 14.75
N THR A 134 -4.83 -7.02 13.97
CA THR A 134 -5.10 -8.36 14.51
C THR A 134 -3.96 -8.84 15.42
N ARG A 135 -2.70 -8.77 14.95
CA ARG A 135 -1.53 -9.15 15.75
C ARG A 135 -1.31 -8.25 16.97
N TRP A 136 -1.61 -6.95 16.86
CA TRP A 136 -1.58 -6.06 18.02
C TRP A 136 -2.57 -6.51 19.09
N ARG A 137 -3.81 -6.86 18.69
CA ARG A 137 -4.87 -7.33 19.58
C ARG A 137 -4.53 -8.67 20.23
N GLU A 138 -3.92 -9.60 19.47
CA GLU A 138 -3.42 -10.87 20.00
C GLU A 138 -2.35 -10.68 21.09
N ALA A 139 -1.49 -9.66 20.95
CA ALA A 139 -0.48 -9.33 21.94
C ALA A 139 -1.01 -8.50 23.14
N HIS A 140 -2.22 -7.94 23.01
CA HIS A 140 -2.87 -7.08 24.01
C HIS A 140 -4.34 -7.50 24.25
N PRO A 141 -4.59 -8.76 24.64
CA PRO A 141 -5.94 -9.29 24.74
C PRO A 141 -6.82 -8.55 25.76
N GLU A 142 -6.22 -7.93 26.79
CA GLU A 142 -6.91 -7.14 27.80
C GLU A 142 -7.38 -5.77 27.32
N LYS A 143 -6.84 -5.30 26.19
CA LYS A 143 -7.19 -4.01 25.57
C LYS A 143 -8.04 -4.20 24.31
N ALA A 144 -7.88 -5.32 23.62
CA ALA A 144 -8.60 -5.63 22.39
C ALA A 144 -10.13 -5.50 22.59
N GLY A 145 -10.79 -4.75 21.70
CA GLY A 145 -12.23 -4.50 21.74
C GLY A 145 -12.73 -3.56 22.85
N THR A 146 -11.85 -3.13 23.76
CA THR A 146 -12.19 -2.14 24.82
C THR A 146 -11.98 -0.71 24.32
N GLU A 147 -12.30 0.30 25.12
CA GLU A 147 -11.96 1.71 24.85
C GLU A 147 -10.45 1.98 24.72
N LYS A 148 -9.61 1.03 25.16
CA LYS A 148 -8.15 1.08 25.03
C LYS A 148 -7.64 0.33 23.80
N ASP A 149 -8.53 -0.17 22.94
CA ASP A 149 -8.14 -0.78 21.67
C ASP A 149 -7.37 0.24 20.83
N ILE A 150 -6.26 -0.18 20.24
CA ILE A 150 -5.34 0.72 19.56
C ILE A 150 -6.01 1.46 18.41
N LEU A 151 -6.99 0.82 17.76
CA LEU A 151 -7.71 1.41 16.66
C LEU A 151 -8.74 2.43 17.13
N LYS A 152 -9.45 2.17 18.23
CA LYS A 152 -10.35 3.17 18.84
C LYS A 152 -9.59 4.42 19.28
N LEU A 153 -8.43 4.23 19.90
CA LEU A 153 -7.56 5.35 20.28
C LEU A 153 -7.13 6.16 19.04
N HIS A 154 -6.69 5.48 17.98
CA HIS A 154 -6.30 6.12 16.72
C HIS A 154 -7.44 6.91 16.08
N VAL A 155 -8.62 6.31 15.91
CA VAL A 155 -9.80 6.96 15.35
C VAL A 155 -10.24 8.14 16.23
N GLY A 156 -10.11 8.02 17.55
CA GLY A 156 -10.33 9.11 18.50
C GLY A 156 -9.38 10.31 18.28
N GLU A 157 -8.11 10.07 17.97
CA GLU A 157 -7.16 11.14 17.61
C GLU A 157 -7.52 11.80 16.28
N VAL A 158 -7.86 10.99 15.27
CA VAL A 158 -8.29 11.47 13.95
C VAL A 158 -9.52 12.35 14.07
N ARG A 159 -10.55 11.91 14.82
CA ARG A 159 -11.79 12.66 15.06
C ARG A 159 -11.54 14.03 15.68
N LYS A 160 -10.62 14.11 16.65
CA LYS A 160 -10.23 15.39 17.27
C LYS A 160 -9.64 16.37 16.25
N VAL A 161 -8.75 15.88 15.38
CA VAL A 161 -8.11 16.71 14.35
C VAL A 161 -9.09 17.13 13.25
N MET A 162 -10.07 16.28 12.96
CA MET A 162 -11.13 16.59 11.99
C MET A 162 -12.17 17.60 12.49
N GLY A 163 -12.11 18.03 13.76
CA GLY A 163 -12.95 19.10 14.29
C GLY A 163 -14.45 18.78 14.26
N GLY A 164 -14.81 17.50 14.47
CA GLY A 164 -16.20 17.04 14.48
C GLY A 164 -16.76 16.61 13.12
N ARG A 165 -15.94 16.61 12.05
CA ARG A 165 -16.31 15.93 10.80
C ARG A 165 -16.18 14.43 10.99
N GLU A 166 -17.14 13.68 10.45
CA GLU A 166 -17.16 12.22 10.53
C GLU A 166 -16.84 11.54 9.19
N SER A 167 -16.57 12.31 8.12
CA SER A 167 -16.13 11.79 6.83
C SER A 167 -15.01 12.63 6.22
N MET A 168 -14.21 12.00 5.36
CA MET A 168 -13.22 12.69 4.54
C MET A 168 -13.06 12.04 3.17
N LEU A 169 -12.72 12.84 2.16
CA LEU A 169 -12.30 12.34 0.85
C LEU A 169 -10.89 11.75 0.97
N VAL A 170 -10.73 10.50 0.55
CA VAL A 170 -9.47 9.77 0.62
C VAL A 170 -9.12 9.08 -0.69
N GLY A 171 -7.84 8.77 -0.87
CA GLY A 171 -7.37 7.90 -1.95
C GLY A 171 -6.09 7.16 -1.61
N SER A 172 -5.44 6.60 -2.63
CA SER A 172 -4.28 5.72 -2.47
C SER A 172 -3.11 6.08 -3.35
N SER A 173 -1.91 6.01 -2.78
CA SER A 173 -0.72 5.75 -3.57
C SER A 173 -0.82 4.40 -4.27
N THR A 174 -0.38 4.31 -5.52
CA THR A 174 -0.46 3.07 -6.31
C THR A 174 0.86 2.83 -7.01
N ALA A 175 1.41 1.63 -6.87
CA ALA A 175 2.54 1.18 -7.68
C ALA A 175 2.10 0.05 -8.60
N ILE A 176 2.51 0.14 -9.86
CA ILE A 176 2.30 -0.91 -10.86
C ILE A 176 3.64 -1.24 -11.48
N ILE A 177 4.00 -2.51 -11.43
CA ILE A 177 5.22 -3.06 -12.02
C ILE A 177 4.82 -3.95 -13.20
N PHE A 178 5.49 -3.73 -14.32
CA PHE A 178 5.42 -4.57 -15.50
C PHE A 178 6.78 -5.20 -15.77
N VAL A 179 6.78 -6.52 -15.95
CA VAL A 179 7.94 -7.30 -16.40
C VAL A 179 7.52 -8.08 -17.63
N LYS A 180 8.07 -7.71 -18.79
CA LYS A 180 7.73 -8.32 -20.07
C LYS A 180 8.69 -9.48 -20.39
N LYS A 181 8.12 -10.61 -20.83
CA LYS A 181 8.87 -11.73 -21.39
C LYS A 181 9.36 -11.35 -22.78
N ALA A 182 10.60 -11.68 -23.10
CA ALA A 182 11.17 -11.45 -24.42
C ALA A 182 10.28 -12.04 -25.52
N LEU A 183 10.35 -11.43 -26.70
CA LEU A 183 9.84 -12.06 -27.92
C LEU A 183 10.73 -13.25 -28.26
N GLU A 184 10.18 -14.27 -28.91
CA GLU A 184 11.03 -15.26 -29.58
C GLU A 184 11.79 -14.54 -30.69
N GLU A 185 13.10 -14.79 -30.79
CA GLU A 185 13.83 -14.42 -32.00
C GLU A 185 13.18 -15.18 -33.15
N ALA A 186 12.71 -14.43 -34.16
CA ALA A 186 12.07 -14.98 -35.36
C ALA A 186 13.09 -15.66 -36.27
#